data_AF-A0A0A0T2I0-F1
#
_entry.id   AF-A0A0A0T2I0-F1
#
_cell.length_a   1.000
_cell.length_b   1.000
_cell.length_c   1.000
_cell.angle_alpha   90.00
_cell.angle_beta   90.00
_cell.angle_gamma   90.00
#
_symmetry.space_group_name_H-M   'P 1'
#
loop_
_entity.id
_entity.type
_entity.pdbx_description
1 polymer ?
#
loop_
_entity_poly.entity_id
_entity_poly.type
_entity_poly.pdbx_seq_one_letter_code
_entity_poly.pdbx_strand_id
1 'polypeptide(L)'
;MNERIHEVIRCAKLLELNTTDDNVITCMAAAVMCKAHENNLGTLLASIFINQSWGLIQALRTTQEYQALHIQISDALLDSLTQA
;
A
#
# COMPACT_ATOMS: atom_id res chain seq x y z
N MET A 1 1.25 -8.93 -10.46
CA MET A 1 1.83 -7.93 -9.54
C MET A 1 1.15 -6.58 -9.69
N ASN A 2 1.15 -6.00 -10.90
CA ASN A 2 0.60 -4.66 -11.15
C ASN A 2 -0.90 -4.51 -10.77
N GLU A 3 -1.73 -5.50 -11.10
CA GLU A 3 -3.16 -5.51 -10.72
C GLU A 3 -3.40 -5.51 -9.21
N ARG A 4 -2.54 -6.20 -8.44
CA ARG A 4 -2.65 -6.29 -6.98
C ARG A 4 -2.22 -4.98 -6.30
N ILE A 5 -1.26 -4.28 -6.89
CA ILE A 5 -0.85 -2.94 -6.44
C ILE A 5 -1.99 -1.94 -6.67
N HIS A 6 -2.62 -1.94 -7.84
CA HIS A 6 -3.79 -1.07 -8.07
C HIS A 6 -4.95 -1.38 -7.11
N GLU A 7 -5.22 -2.67 -6.88
CA GLU A 7 -6.30 -3.08 -5.98
C GLU A 7 -6.00 -2.69 -4.53
N VAL A 8 -4.77 -2.83 -4.04
CA VAL A 8 -4.43 -2.44 -2.66
C VAL A 8 -4.56 -0.93 -2.47
N ILE A 9 -4.17 -0.12 -3.46
CA ILE A 9 -4.34 1.34 -3.43
C ILE A 9 -5.82 1.69 -3.42
N ARG A 10 -6.64 1.02 -4.25
CA ARG A 10 -8.09 1.20 -4.27
C ARG A 10 -8.70 0.87 -2.90
N CYS A 11 -8.30 -0.24 -2.29
CA CYS A 11 -8.74 -0.62 -0.95
C CYS A 11 -8.31 0.41 0.11
N ALA A 12 -7.07 0.90 0.07
CA ALA A 12 -6.58 1.90 1.02
C ALA A 12 -7.41 3.19 0.96
N LYS A 13 -7.78 3.64 -0.24
CA LYS A 13 -8.66 4.80 -0.45
C LYS A 13 -10.07 4.55 0.09
N LEU A 14 -10.65 3.37 -0.15
CA LEU A 14 -11.96 2.99 0.38
C LEU A 14 -11.98 2.87 1.91
N LEU A 15 -10.84 2.52 2.51
CA LEU A 15 -10.64 2.48 3.95
C LEU A 15 -10.24 3.84 4.54
N GLU A 16 -10.22 4.90 3.73
CA GLU A 16 -9.85 6.27 4.12
C GLU A 16 -8.46 6.36 4.76
N LEU A 17 -7.54 5.46 4.39
CA LEU A 17 -6.15 5.51 4.84
C LEU A 17 -5.39 6.59 4.07
N ASN A 18 -4.49 7.30 4.76
CA ASN A 18 -3.61 8.26 4.12
C ASN A 18 -2.58 7.52 3.24
N THR A 19 -2.83 7.42 1.94
CA THR A 19 -1.97 6.65 1.02
C THR A 19 -0.58 7.25 0.83
N THR A 20 -0.33 8.49 1.24
CA THR A 20 1.01 9.11 1.18
C THR A 20 1.84 8.87 2.45
N ASP A 21 1.27 8.24 3.48
CA ASP A 21 1.99 7.87 4.70
C ASP A 21 2.83 6.60 4.45
N ASP A 22 4.14 6.67 4.71
CA ASP A 22 5.07 5.54 4.58
C ASP A 22 4.61 4.29 5.33
N ASN A 23 3.94 4.43 6.48
CA ASN A 23 3.44 3.29 7.25
C ASN A 23 2.26 2.63 6.52
N VAL A 24 1.38 3.43 5.90
CA VAL A 24 0.28 2.92 5.07
C VAL A 24 0.84 2.24 3.82
N ILE A 25 1.83 2.84 3.16
CA ILE A 25 2.53 2.24 2.00
C ILE A 25 3.17 0.91 2.40
N THR A 26 3.77 0.85 3.58
CA THR A 26 4.34 -0.38 4.12
C THR A 26 3.27 -1.46 4.38
N CYS A 27 2.13 -1.08 4.96
CA CYS A 27 1.00 -2.00 5.13
C CYS A 27 0.46 -2.52 3.79
N MET A 28 0.39 -1.66 2.78
CA MET A 28 0.03 -2.04 1.42
C MET A 28 1.03 -3.02 0.81
N ALA A 29 2.33 -2.81 1.02
CA ALA A 29 3.37 -3.73 0.56
C ALA A 29 3.20 -5.13 1.17
N ALA A 30 2.98 -5.21 2.49
CA ALA A 30 2.69 -6.49 3.16
C ALA A 30 1.44 -7.19 2.58
N ALA A 31 0.37 -6.44 2.32
CA ALA A 31 -0.86 -6.98 1.75
C ALA A 31 -0.65 -7.50 0.32
N VAL A 32 0.15 -6.79 -0.50
CA VAL A 32 0.52 -7.21 -1.85
C VAL A 32 1.36 -8.49 -1.82
N MET A 33 2.34 -8.58 -0.92
CA MET A 33 3.23 -9.73 -0.78
C MET A 33 2.49 -10.99 -0.30
N CYS A 34 1.43 -10.84 0.49
CA CYS A 34 0.65 -11.97 1.00
C CYS A 34 -0.30 -12.53 -0.07
N LYS A 35 0.06 -13.66 -0.69
CA LYS A 35 -0.73 -14.29 -1.77
C LYS A 35 -1.94 -15.11 -1.31
N ALA A 36 -2.06 -15.40 -0.01
CA ALA A 36 -3.15 -16.24 0.51
C ALA A 36 -4.53 -15.56 0.51
N HIS A 37 -4.57 -14.25 0.27
CA HIS A 37 -5.73 -13.38 0.41
C HIS A 37 -6.04 -12.67 -0.90
N GLU A 38 -6.47 -13.42 -1.92
CA GLU A 38 -6.73 -12.86 -3.26
C GLU A 38 -8.04 -12.06 -3.32
N ASN A 39 -9.08 -12.51 -2.62
CA ASN A 39 -10.44 -11.94 -2.73
C ASN A 39 -10.81 -11.00 -1.57
N ASN A 40 -9.93 -10.79 -0.58
CA ASN A 40 -10.20 -9.99 0.61
C ASN A 40 -9.05 -9.05 0.98
N LEU A 41 -8.40 -8.48 -0.05
CA LEU A 41 -7.23 -7.63 0.11
C LEU A 41 -7.50 -6.42 1.03
N GLY A 42 -8.69 -5.82 0.97
CA GLY A 42 -9.08 -4.74 1.88
C GLY A 42 -9.17 -5.16 3.34
N THR A 43 -9.76 -6.33 3.63
CA THR A 43 -9.80 -6.88 5.00
C THR A 43 -8.40 -7.19 5.51
N LEU A 44 -7.54 -7.76 4.65
CA LEU A 44 -6.15 -8.01 4.99
C LEU A 44 -5.41 -6.70 5.29
N LEU A 45 -5.55 -5.69 4.44
CA LEU A 45 -4.92 -4.39 4.62
C LEU A 45 -5.34 -3.73 5.94
N ALA A 46 -6.63 -3.75 6.26
CA ALA A 46 -7.14 -3.22 7.53
C ALA A 46 -6.53 -3.97 8.73
N SER A 47 -6.47 -5.31 8.66
CA SER A 47 -5.88 -6.13 9.72
C SER A 47 -4.39 -5.83 9.92
N ILE A 48 -3.63 -5.70 8.82
CA ILE A 48 -2.20 -5.35 8.87
C ILE A 48 -2.03 -3.96 9.49
N PHE A 49 -2.80 -2.97 9.04
CA PHE A 49 -2.69 -1.61 9.53
C PHE A 49 -2.95 -1.49 11.04
N ILE A 50 -3.93 -2.23 11.56
CA ILE A 50 -4.24 -2.27 13.01
C ILE A 50 -3.11 -2.96 13.80
N ASN A 51 -2.52 -4.03 13.26
CA ASN A 51 -1.61 -4.91 14.00
C ASN A 51 -0.12 -4.75 13.62
N GLN A 52 0.24 -3.73 12.85
CA GLN A 52 1.60 -3.53 12.36
C GLN A 52 2.59 -3.35 13.52
N SER A 53 3.73 -4.01 13.43
CA SER A 53 4.85 -3.80 14.34
C SER A 53 5.90 -2.90 13.70
N TRP A 54 6.60 -2.12 14.52
CA TRP A 54 7.65 -1.24 14.02
C TRP A 54 8.75 -2.00 13.26
N GLY A 55 9.12 -3.19 13.73
CA GLY A 55 10.12 -4.04 13.06
C GLY A 55 9.66 -4.52 11.68
N LEU A 56 8.38 -4.88 11.53
CA LEU A 56 7.81 -5.24 10.23
C LEU A 56 7.82 -4.04 9.27
N ILE A 57 7.51 -2.84 9.77
CA ILE A 57 7.52 -1.62 8.95
C ILE A 57 8.93 -1.38 8.38
N GLN A 58 9.96 -1.43 9.21
CA GLN A 58 11.33 -1.20 8.75
C GLN A 58 11.80 -2.25 7.75
N ALA A 59 11.45 -3.52 7.97
CA ALA A 59 11.83 -4.60 7.07
C ALA A 59 11.22 -4.45 5.66
N LEU A 60 10.00 -3.92 5.57
CA LEU A 60 9.28 -3.83 4.31
C LEU A 60 9.65 -2.60 3.47
N ARG A 61 10.16 -1.52 4.07
CA ARG A 61 10.58 -0.30 3.34
C ARG A 61 11.67 -0.54 2.30
N THR A 62 12.43 -1.62 2.42
CA THR A 62 13.51 -1.99 1.49
C THR A 62 13.06 -2.95 0.38
N THR A 63 11.78 -3.34 0.36
CA THR A 63 11.24 -4.30 -0.60
C THR A 63 10.90 -3.64 -1.94
N GLN A 64 10.86 -4.45 -3.00
CA GLN A 64 10.46 -3.99 -4.33
C GLN A 64 8.99 -3.56 -4.35
N GLU A 65 8.14 -4.25 -3.60
CA GLU A 65 6.72 -3.94 -3.48
C GLU A 65 6.49 -2.55 -2.86
N TYR A 66 7.26 -2.22 -1.82
CA TYR A 66 7.23 -0.88 -1.24
C TYR A 66 7.66 0.18 -2.25
N GLN A 67 8.78 -0.04 -2.96
CA GLN A 67 9.28 0.91 -3.96
C GLN A 67 8.28 1.11 -5.10
N ALA A 68 7.66 0.04 -5.59
CA ALA A 68 6.66 0.12 -6.64
C ALA A 68 5.42 0.92 -6.20
N LEU A 69 4.92 0.67 -4.98
CA LEU A 69 3.82 1.44 -4.41
C LEU A 69 4.18 2.92 -4.24
N HIS A 70 5.35 3.20 -3.68
CA HIS A 70 5.82 4.56 -3.44
C HIS A 70 5.94 5.36 -4.74
N ILE A 71 6.53 4.77 -5.79
CA ILE A 71 6.62 5.40 -7.13
C ILE A 71 5.22 5.69 -7.66
N GLN A 72 4.34 4.69 -7.69
CA GLN A 72 3.01 4.85 -8.27
C GLN A 72 2.16 5.91 -7.55
N ILE A 73 2.28 6.01 -6.23
CA ILE A 73 1.59 7.03 -5.43
C ILE A 73 2.20 8.41 -5.66
N SER A 74 3.52 8.49 -5.79
CA SER A 74 4.24 9.74 -6.08
C SER A 74 3.88 10.29 -7.47
N ASP A 75 3.85 9.42 -8.48
CA ASP A 75 3.47 9.78 -9.85
C ASP A 75 2.02 10.28 -9.90
N ALA A 76 1.10 9.57 -9.23
CA ALA A 76 -0.31 9.98 -9.16
C ALA A 76 -0.49 11.34 -8.45
N LEU A 77 0.32 11.63 -7.42
CA LEU A 77 0.31 12.92 -6.75
C LEU A 77 0.84 14.02 -7.68
N LEU A 78 1.95 13.77 -8.38
CA LEU A 78 2.53 14.72 -9.33
C LEU A 78 1.56 15.05 -10.47
N ASP A 79 0.87 14.06 -11.01
CA ASP A 79 -0.16 14.25 -12.04
C ASP A 79 -1.30 15.14 -11.52
N SER A 80 -1.74 14.93 -10.27
CA SER A 80 -2.80 15.75 -9.66
C SER A 80 -2.40 17.21 -9.44
N LEU A 81 -1.11 17.46 -9.20
CA LEU A 81 -0.57 18.80 -8.95
C LEU A 81 -0.27 19.57 -10.25
N THR A 82 -0.01 18.86 -11.34
CA THR A 82 0.34 19.45 -12.64
C THR A 82 -0.85 19.65 -13.58
N GLN A 83 -1.98 19.01 -13.28
CA GLN A 83 -3.26 19.21 -14.00
C GLN A 83 -4.15 20.31 -13.38
N ALA A 84 -3.69 20.98 -12.32
CA ALA A 84 -4.35 22.12 -11.66
C ALA A 84 -3.79 23.46 -12.16
#